data_AF-A0A2R6KG14-F1
#
_entry.id   AF-A0A2R6KG14-F1
#
_cell.length_a   1.000
_cell.length_b   1.000
_cell.length_c   1.000
_cell.angle_alpha   90.00
_cell.angle_beta   90.00
_cell.angle_gamma   90.00
#
_symmetry.space_group_name_H-M   'P 1'
#
loop_
_entity.id
_entity.type
_entity.pdbx_description
1 polymer ?
#
loop_
_entity_poly.entity_id
_entity_poly.type
_entity_poly.pdbx_seq_one_letter_code
_entity_poly.pdbx_strand_id
1 'polypeptide(L)' 'MVDTEKIRTLVPHYAVMLVVVFAVVGALRTLLGEVRLVVEFVVILVIVFLYPFVVRRLGYAPGVWE' A
#
# COMPACT_ATOMS: atom_id res chain seq x y z
N MET A 1 -19.99 1.55 18.92
CA MET A 1 -18.71 1.37 19.62
C MET A 1 -17.66 1.04 18.56
N VAL A 2 -16.56 1.79 18.52
CA VAL A 2 -15.47 1.52 17.57
C VAL A 2 -14.82 0.19 17.94
N ASP A 3 -14.70 -0.70 16.96
CA ASP A 3 -14.12 -2.03 17.16
C ASP A 3 -12.58 -1.91 17.08
N THR A 4 -11.98 -1.69 18.24
CA THR A 4 -10.53 -1.48 18.39
C THR A 4 -9.71 -2.66 17.85
N GLU A 5 -10.25 -3.88 17.88
CA GLU A 5 -9.59 -5.07 17.35
C GLU A 5 -9.51 -5.00 15.82
N LYS A 6 -10.60 -4.61 15.14
CA LYS A 6 -10.59 -4.37 13.69
C LYS A 6 -9.56 -3.31 13.30
N ILE A 7 -9.52 -2.19 14.02
CA ILE A 7 -8.52 -1.14 13.75
C ILE A 7 -7.10 -1.69 13.91
N ARG A 8 -6.84 -2.44 14.99
CA ARG A 8 -5.51 -3.01 15.25
C ARG A 8 -5.05 -3.95 14.14
N THR A 9 -5.94 -4.70 13.51
CA THR A 9 -5.60 -5.56 12.36
C THR A 9 -5.29 -4.77 11.09
N LEU A 10 -5.89 -3.59 10.91
CA LEU A 10 -5.72 -2.78 9.71
C LEU A 10 -4.46 -1.91 9.74
N VAL A 11 -4.12 -1.36 10.91
CA VAL A 11 -2.94 -0.49 11.11
C VAL A 11 -1.66 -1.05 10.47
N PRO A 12 -1.23 -2.31 10.71
CA PRO A 12 -0.01 -2.83 10.12
C PRO A 12 -0.07 -2.89 8.58
N HIS A 13 -1.23 -3.16 7.99
CA HIS A 13 -1.39 -3.17 6.53
C HIS A 13 -1.24 -1.78 5.92
N TYR A 14 -1.83 -0.75 6.55
CA TYR A 14 -1.63 0.63 6.11
C TYR A 14 -0.18 1.09 6.28
N ALA A 15 0.49 0.69 7.36
CA ALA A 15 1.90 0.98 7.56
C ALA A 15 2.78 0.34 6.47
N VAL A 16 2.55 -0.95 6.16
CA VAL A 16 3.26 -1.64 5.08
C VAL A 16 2.97 -0.99 3.72
N MET A 17 1.71 -0.67 3.42
CA MET A 17 1.35 -0.02 2.16
C MET A 17 2.04 1.35 2.01
N LEU A 18 2.14 2.13 3.10
CA LEU A 18 2.86 3.39 3.12
C LEU A 18 4.36 3.19 2.83
N VAL A 19 4.98 2.19 3.48
CA VAL A 19 6.38 1.82 3.24
C VAL A 19 6.60 1.41 1.79
N VAL A 20 5.69 0.60 1.22
CA VAL A 20 5.75 0.17 -0.18
C VAL A 20 5.65 1.37 -1.13
N VAL A 21 4.74 2.31 -0.87
CA VAL A 21 4.61 3.54 -1.66
C VAL A 21 5.92 4.33 -1.66
N PHE A 22 6.48 4.60 -0.47
CA PHE A 22 7.73 5.35 -0.37
C PHE A 22 8.91 4.61 -1.01
N ALA A 23 8.99 3.28 -0.83
CA ALA A 23 10.04 2.47 -1.43
C ALA A 23 9.96 2.49 -2.96
N VAL A 24 8.77 2.33 -3.54
CA VAL A 24 8.60 2.31 -5.00
C VAL A 24 8.81 3.70 -5.61
N VAL A 25 8.21 4.75 -5.04
CA VAL A 25 8.41 6.13 -5.54
C VAL A 25 9.87 6.56 -5.36
N GLY A 26 10.49 6.24 -4.23
CA GLY A 26 11.90 6.48 -3.97
C GLY A 26 12.79 5.78 -4.99
N ALA A 27 12.55 4.49 -5.24
CA ALA A 27 13.28 3.74 -6.26
C ALA A 27 13.10 4.34 -7.66
N LEU A 28 11.88 4.74 -8.04
CA LEU A 28 11.63 5.38 -9.34
C LEU A 28 12.42 6.68 -9.49
N ARG A 29 12.45 7.52 -8.46
CA ARG A 29 13.26 8.76 -8.45
C ARG A 29 14.75 8.48 -8.52
N THR A 30 15.24 7.47 -7.79
CA THR A 30 16.65 7.08 -7.83
C THR A 30 17.06 6.53 -9.20
N LEU A 31 16.20 5.77 -9.87
CA LEU A 31 16.52 5.11 -11.14
C LEU A 31 16.28 6.01 -12.37
N LEU A 32 15.25 6.86 -12.33
CA LEU A 32 14.81 7.65 -13.48
C LEU A 32 15.08 9.16 -13.31
N GLY A 33 15.55 9.59 -12.15
CA GLY A 33 15.75 11.00 -11.83
C GLY A 33 14.44 11.73 -11.52
N GLU A 34 14.18 12.83 -12.20
CA GLU A 34 12.95 13.61 -12.00
C GLU A 34 11.72 12.88 -12.54
N VAL A 35 10.84 12.46 -11.64
CA VAL A 35 9.57 11.82 -11.98
C VAL A 35 8.45 12.85 -11.92
N ARG A 36 7.65 12.94 -12.99
CA ARG A 36 6.48 13.83 -13.02
C ARG A 36 5.46 13.38 -11.98
N LEU A 37 4.85 14.34 -11.27
CA LEU A 37 3.84 14.07 -10.24
C LEU A 37 2.68 13.17 -10.72
N VAL A 38 2.25 13.30 -11.98
CA VAL A 38 1.20 12.45 -12.57
C VAL A 38 1.63 10.97 -12.60
N VAL A 39 2.90 10.68 -12.87
CA VAL A 39 3.42 9.31 -12.90
C VAL A 39 3.45 8.74 -11.48
N GLU A 40 3.93 9.51 -10.51
CA GLU A 40 3.93 9.09 -9.10
C GLU A 40 2.51 8.81 -8.60
N PHE A 41 1.55 9.67 -8.96
CA PHE A 41 0.15 9.49 -8.59
C PHE A 41 -0.44 8.19 -9.18
N VAL A 42 -0.18 7.91 -10.46
CA VAL A 42 -0.62 6.66 -11.10
C VAL A 42 0.01 5.44 -10.41
N VAL A 43 1.30 5.50 -10.09
CA VAL A 43 2.01 4.42 -9.38
C VAL A 43 1.40 4.19 -8.00
N ILE A 44 1.12 5.24 -7.25
CA ILE A 44 0.46 5.15 -5.94
C ILE A 44 -0.91 4.49 -6.07
N LEU A 45 -1.73 4.91 -7.04
CA LEU A 45 -3.02 4.26 -7.30
C LEU A 45 -2.87 2.78 -7.60
N VAL A 46 -1.92 2.41 -8.47
CA VAL A 46 -1.64 1.01 -8.79
C VAL A 46 -1.28 0.23 -7.52
N ILE A 47 -0.41 0.76 -6.66
CA ILE A 47 -0.04 0.11 -5.40
C ILE A 47 -1.25 -0.06 -4.50
N VAL A 48 -2.03 1.00 -4.28
CA VAL A 48 -3.21 0.97 -3.39
C VAL A 48 -4.24 -0.04 -3.86
N PHE A 49 -4.52 -0.08 -5.17
CA PHE A 49 -5.48 -1.04 -5.73
C PHE A 49 -4.94 -2.46 -5.75
N LEU A 50 -3.65 -2.66 -6.04
CA LEU A 50 -3.05 -3.99 -6.16
C LEU A 50 -2.75 -4.63 -4.80
N TYR A 51 -2.46 -3.83 -3.77
CA TYR A 51 -2.03 -4.29 -2.46
C TYR A 51 -3.02 -5.29 -1.81
N PRO A 52 -4.36 -5.03 -1.75
CA PRO A 52 -5.31 -5.99 -1.22
C PRO A 52 -5.32 -7.32 -1.99
N PHE A 53 -5.18 -7.31 -3.31
CA PHE A 53 -5.12 -8.54 -4.12
C PHE A 53 -3.88 -9.36 -3.79
N VAL A 54 -2.71 -8.71 -3.65
CA VAL A 54 -1.46 -9.38 -3.28
C VAL A 54 -1.56 -9.96 -1.88
N VAL A 55 -2.03 -9.19 -0.90
CA VAL A 55 -2.14 -9.63 0.50
C VAL A 55 -3.13 -10.80 0.64
N ARG A 56 -4.28 -10.76 -0.06
CA ARG A 56 -5.22 -11.90 -0.14
C ARG A 56 -4.56 -13.13 -0.75
N ARG A 57 -3.80 -12.97 -1.83
CA ARG A 57 -3.13 -14.09 -2.50
C ARG A 57 -2.07 -14.76 -1.64
N LEU A 58 -1.46 -14.00 -0.73
CA LEU A 58 -0.46 -14.46 0.25
C LEU A 58 -1.08 -15.03 1.53
N GLY A 59 -2.40 -14.94 1.72
CA GLY A 59 -3.09 -15.47 2.91
C GLY A 59 -2.95 -14.60 4.16
N TYR A 60 -2.51 -13.35 4.03
CA TYR A 60 -2.36 -12.39 5.15
C TYR A 60 -3.48 -11.34 5.18
N ALA A 61 -4.57 -11.54 4.45
CA ALA A 61 -5.68 -10.59 4.47
C ALA A 61 -6.34 -10.58 5.86
N PRO A 62 -6.59 -9.40 6.45
CA PRO A 62 -7.33 -9.31 7.69
C PRO A 62 -8.79 -9.71 7.39
N GLY A 63 -9.45 -10.36 8.34
CA GLY A 63 -10.84 -10.85 8.16
C GLY A 63 -11.86 -9.75 7.83
N VAL A 64 -11.51 -8.47 8.04
CA VAL A 64 -12.34 -7.33 7.63
C VAL A 64 -12.31 -7.03 6.12
N TRP A 65 -11.46 -7.71 5.35
CA TRP A 65 -11.37 -7.57 3.88
C TRP A 65 -12.02 -8.73 3.12
N GLU A 66 -12.52 -9.75 3.83
CA GLU A 66 -13.45 -10.74 3.27
C GLU A 66 -14.80 -10.07 2.97
#